data_AF-A0A1G6XQM5-F1
#
_entry.id   AF-A0A1G6XQM5-F1
#
_cell.length_a   1.000
_cell.length_b   1.000
_cell.length_c   1.000
_cell.angle_alpha   90.00
_cell.angle_beta   90.00
_cell.angle_gamma   90.00
#
_symmetry.space_group_name_H-M   'P 1'
#
loop_
_entity.id
_entity.type
_entity.pdbx_description
1 polymer ?
#
loop_
_entity_poly.entity_id
_entity_poly.type
_entity_poly.pdbx_seq_one_letter_code
_entity_poly.pdbx_strand_id
1 'polypeptide(L)'
;MITYGGADRRVQDMDHGDHLCLAFTDDAEQRRVVTAYLTAGLHRGERVVYFADRLAPREVLDWLAASGTDPRPAVEGGRLVVTTADDSYLATGSFDADGMVAALEREVDQSLTAGCTGFRVSGEMGWALRRVPGADRLAAYETEVNRVFTGRRASAVCQYDARRFAPDRLGHLYDCHPGAVEPEPLHHDGTLRLVPSFRGGRRSLRVVGSVDHRTTDALADALETASAWPGDIQVDMRALEFIDLSGVRALARAAARLEDGRRLHVVELAPLLRRVIGMAGFDEIPALVVTARESPA
;
A
#
# COMPACT_ATOMS: atom_id res chain seq x y z
N MET A 1 -16.32 8.24 14.31
CA MET A 1 -15.56 7.88 13.10
C MET A 1 -14.17 7.49 13.59
N ILE A 2 -13.88 6.20 13.69
CA ILE A 2 -12.55 5.73 14.11
C ILE A 2 -11.67 5.87 12.87
N THR A 3 -10.84 6.90 12.84
CA THR A 3 -9.75 7.01 11.87
C THR A 3 -8.75 5.90 12.18
N TYR A 4 -8.74 4.88 11.33
CA TYR A 4 -7.68 3.89 11.33
C TYR A 4 -6.44 4.54 10.68
N GLY A 5 -5.59 5.14 11.53
CA GLY A 5 -4.24 5.53 11.16
C GLY A 5 -3.24 4.47 11.58
N GLY A 6 -3.47 3.19 11.25
CA GLY A 6 -2.49 2.17 11.59
C GLY A 6 -1.26 2.28 10.70
N ALA A 7 -0.15 1.77 11.23
CA ALA A 7 1.14 1.88 10.59
C ALA A 7 1.20 1.07 9.30
N ASP A 8 1.89 1.59 8.29
CA ASP A 8 2.28 0.80 7.12
C ASP A 8 3.19 -0.35 7.58
N ARG A 9 3.00 -1.54 7.02
CA ARG A 9 3.76 -2.74 7.40
C ARG A 9 4.18 -3.52 6.17
N ARG A 10 5.39 -4.07 6.19
CA ARG A 10 5.83 -4.98 5.12
C ARG A 10 4.98 -6.24 5.17
N VAL A 11 4.70 -6.80 4.00
CA VAL A 11 3.81 -7.95 3.85
C VAL A 11 4.28 -9.21 4.59
N GLN A 12 5.59 -9.35 4.80
CA GLN A 12 6.21 -10.43 5.59
C GLN A 12 6.01 -10.28 7.10
N ASP A 13 5.78 -9.05 7.57
CA ASP A 13 5.59 -8.73 8.99
C ASP A 13 4.08 -8.71 9.36
N MET A 14 3.20 -9.02 8.40
CA MET A 14 1.76 -9.14 8.64
C MET A 14 1.46 -10.35 9.52
N ASP A 15 0.52 -10.16 10.43
CA ASP A 15 0.03 -11.21 11.33
C ASP A 15 -1.48 -11.43 11.19
N HIS A 16 -1.96 -12.45 11.89
CA HIS A 16 -3.38 -12.68 12.10
C HIS A 16 -4.03 -11.45 12.75
N GLY A 17 -5.18 -11.03 12.22
CA GLY A 17 -5.82 -9.77 12.59
C GLY A 17 -5.71 -8.68 11.54
N ASP A 18 -4.68 -8.73 10.69
CA ASP A 18 -4.39 -7.64 9.77
C ASP A 18 -5.32 -7.63 8.54
N HIS A 19 -5.76 -6.43 8.19
CA HIS A 19 -6.41 -6.12 6.92
C HIS A 19 -5.73 -4.87 6.34
N LEU A 20 -4.92 -5.05 5.28
CA LEU A 20 -4.08 -3.98 4.74
C LEU A 20 -4.44 -3.62 3.30
N CYS A 21 -4.40 -2.32 3.02
CA CYS A 21 -4.51 -1.79 1.67
C CYS A 21 -3.18 -1.89 0.93
N LEU A 22 -3.15 -2.48 -0.27
CA LEU A 22 -2.04 -2.41 -1.20
C LEU A 22 -2.41 -1.50 -2.37
N ALA A 23 -1.94 -0.25 -2.34
CA ALA A 23 -1.94 0.59 -3.53
C ALA A 23 -0.65 0.34 -4.31
N PHE A 24 -0.75 -0.25 -5.51
CA PHE A 24 0.43 -0.53 -6.35
C PHE A 24 0.46 0.38 -7.57
N THR A 25 1.66 0.66 -8.05
CA THR A 25 1.92 1.58 -9.17
C THR A 25 2.46 0.89 -10.41
N ASP A 26 2.87 -0.36 -10.29
CA ASP A 26 3.27 -1.20 -11.42
C ASP A 26 3.00 -2.68 -11.13
N ASP A 27 2.98 -3.48 -12.19
CA ASP A 27 2.61 -4.90 -12.10
C ASP A 27 3.72 -5.73 -11.41
N ALA A 28 4.98 -5.26 -11.44
CA ALA A 28 6.09 -5.93 -10.79
C ALA A 28 6.04 -5.75 -9.27
N GLU A 29 5.64 -4.59 -8.79
CA GLU A 29 5.33 -4.29 -7.39
C GLU A 29 4.19 -5.18 -6.89
N GLN A 30 3.06 -5.22 -7.61
CA GLN A 30 1.94 -6.09 -7.29
C GLN A 30 2.41 -7.55 -7.18
N ARG A 31 3.08 -8.06 -8.22
CA ARG A 31 3.58 -9.44 -8.26
C ARG A 31 4.48 -9.74 -7.07
N ARG A 32 5.47 -8.90 -6.78
CA ARG A 32 6.43 -9.11 -5.69
C ARG A 32 5.73 -9.21 -4.33
N VAL A 33 4.86 -8.24 -4.02
CA VAL A 33 4.14 -8.18 -2.74
C VAL A 33 3.18 -9.35 -2.58
N VAL A 34 2.35 -9.62 -3.60
CA VAL A 34 1.36 -10.71 -3.57
C VAL A 34 2.06 -12.06 -3.46
N THR A 35 3.12 -12.29 -4.23
CA THR A 35 3.86 -13.57 -4.18
C THR A 35 4.41 -13.81 -2.77
N ALA A 36 5.05 -12.81 -2.17
CA ALA A 36 5.55 -12.91 -0.79
C ALA A 36 4.41 -13.19 0.21
N TYR A 37 3.27 -12.51 0.07
CA TYR A 37 2.10 -12.70 0.92
C TYR A 37 1.55 -14.13 0.86
N LEU A 38 1.32 -14.65 -0.35
CA LEU A 38 0.72 -15.95 -0.56
C LEU A 38 1.69 -17.08 -0.15
N THR A 39 2.97 -16.98 -0.53
CA THR A 39 4.02 -17.92 -0.15
C THR A 39 4.17 -18.02 1.37
N ALA A 40 4.17 -16.88 2.09
CA ALA A 40 4.24 -16.88 3.55
C ALA A 40 3.05 -17.61 4.20
N GLY A 41 1.83 -17.43 3.70
CA GLY A 41 0.65 -18.14 4.20
C GLY A 41 0.74 -19.66 4.00
N LEU A 42 1.15 -20.08 2.80
CA LEU A 42 1.34 -21.51 2.48
C LEU A 42 2.40 -22.17 3.37
N HIS A 43 3.52 -21.49 3.63
CA HIS A 43 4.57 -21.97 4.53
C HIS A 43 4.12 -22.04 5.99
N ARG A 44 3.25 -21.12 6.43
CA ARG A 44 2.65 -21.14 7.78
C ARG A 44 1.58 -22.23 7.94
N GLY A 45 1.17 -22.92 6.87
CA GLY A 45 0.09 -23.93 6.91
C GLY A 45 -1.31 -23.30 6.92
N GLU A 46 -1.44 -22.07 6.45
CA GLU A 46 -2.71 -21.36 6.32
C GLU A 46 -3.45 -21.81 5.06
N ARG A 47 -4.78 -21.67 5.05
CA ARG A 47 -5.56 -21.71 3.81
C ARG A 47 -5.51 -20.35 3.15
N VAL A 48 -5.18 -20.33 1.87
CA VAL A 48 -4.92 -19.13 1.07
C VAL A 48 -5.95 -19.04 -0.06
N VAL A 49 -6.63 -17.90 -0.15
CA VAL A 49 -7.60 -17.60 -1.21
C VAL A 49 -7.16 -16.35 -1.96
N TYR A 50 -7.27 -16.37 -3.29
CA TYR A 50 -6.97 -15.24 -4.14
C TYR A 50 -8.12 -14.96 -5.11
N PHE A 51 -8.54 -13.69 -5.19
CA PHE A 51 -9.55 -13.21 -6.12
C PHE A 51 -8.89 -12.35 -7.21
N ALA A 52 -8.75 -12.91 -8.41
CA ALA A 52 -8.13 -12.25 -9.55
C ALA A 52 -9.16 -11.48 -10.38
N ASP A 53 -8.85 -10.26 -10.81
CA ASP A 53 -9.73 -9.45 -11.68
C ASP A 53 -9.10 -9.28 -13.06
N ARG A 54 -7.89 -8.71 -13.09
CA ARG A 54 -7.16 -8.45 -14.33
C ARG A 54 -6.30 -9.63 -14.76
N LEU A 55 -5.78 -10.35 -13.78
CA LEU A 55 -4.90 -11.49 -14.00
C LEU A 55 -5.75 -12.73 -14.25
N ALA A 56 -5.27 -13.61 -15.13
CA ALA A 56 -5.79 -14.96 -15.15
C ALA A 56 -5.31 -15.69 -13.87
N PRO A 57 -6.16 -16.54 -13.25
CA PRO A 57 -5.75 -17.36 -12.10
C PRO A 57 -4.43 -18.11 -12.30
N ARG A 58 -4.15 -18.55 -13.54
CA ARG A 58 -2.90 -19.22 -13.91
C ARG A 58 -1.67 -18.34 -13.72
N GLU A 59 -1.75 -17.04 -13.98
CA GLU A 59 -0.61 -16.13 -13.83
C GLU A 59 -0.17 -16.03 -12.36
N VAL A 60 -1.14 -16.00 -11.43
CA VAL A 60 -0.88 -15.99 -9.99
C VAL A 60 -0.20 -17.29 -9.55
N LEU A 61 -0.62 -18.43 -10.09
CA LEU A 61 0.02 -19.72 -9.83
C LEU A 61 1.45 -19.77 -10.39
N ASP A 62 1.66 -19.23 -11.60
CA ASP A 62 2.99 -19.14 -12.22
C ASP A 62 3.93 -18.23 -11.41
N TRP A 63 3.41 -17.19 -10.75
CA TRP A 63 4.20 -16.36 -9.84
C TRP A 63 4.74 -17.14 -8.64
N LEU A 64 3.90 -17.96 -8.00
CA LEU A 64 4.31 -18.83 -6.89
C LEU A 64 5.36 -19.86 -7.32
N ALA A 65 5.14 -20.50 -8.48
CA ALA A 65 6.10 -21.46 -9.02
C ALA A 65 7.45 -20.80 -9.31
N ALA A 66 7.44 -19.59 -9.88
CA ALA A 66 8.66 -18.82 -10.16
C ALA A 66 9.39 -18.34 -8.90
N SER A 67 8.72 -18.21 -7.75
CA SER A 67 9.35 -17.91 -6.47
C SER A 67 9.87 -19.15 -5.73
N GLY A 68 9.77 -20.34 -6.34
CA GLY A 68 10.19 -21.61 -5.72
C GLY A 68 9.14 -22.27 -4.83
N THR A 69 7.90 -21.77 -4.83
CA THR A 69 6.78 -22.38 -4.11
C THR A 69 5.90 -23.14 -5.10
N ASP A 70 5.99 -24.47 -5.14
CA ASP A 70 5.11 -25.27 -6.00
C ASP A 70 3.64 -25.17 -5.50
N PRO A 71 2.73 -24.56 -6.28
CA PRO A 71 1.36 -24.36 -5.83
C PRO A 71 0.52 -25.64 -5.93
N ARG A 72 0.92 -26.64 -6.74
CA ARG A 72 0.07 -27.78 -7.10
C ARG A 72 -0.44 -28.57 -5.90
N PRO A 73 0.41 -28.98 -4.92
CA PRO A 73 -0.07 -29.73 -3.77
C PRO A 73 -1.03 -28.93 -2.88
N ALA A 74 -0.86 -27.60 -2.82
CA ALA A 74 -1.76 -26.73 -2.07
C ALA A 74 -3.11 -26.57 -2.77
N VAL A 75 -3.13 -26.48 -4.10
CA VAL A 75 -4.36 -26.43 -4.91
C VAL A 75 -5.12 -27.75 -4.82
N GLU A 76 -4.45 -28.88 -5.06
CA GLU A 76 -5.05 -30.22 -4.98
C GLU A 76 -5.61 -30.53 -3.59
N GLY A 77 -4.93 -30.08 -2.54
CA GLY A 77 -5.37 -30.21 -1.14
C GLY A 77 -6.36 -29.13 -0.68
N GLY A 78 -6.81 -28.22 -1.55
CA GLY A 78 -7.76 -27.14 -1.22
C GLY A 78 -7.23 -26.05 -0.28
N ARG A 79 -5.92 -26.07 0.03
CA ARG A 79 -5.25 -25.04 0.85
C ARG A 79 -4.91 -23.79 0.05
N LEU A 80 -4.88 -23.86 -1.29
CA LEU A 80 -4.78 -22.70 -2.16
C LEU A 80 -5.97 -22.70 -3.13
N VAL A 81 -6.74 -21.62 -3.13
CA VAL A 81 -7.81 -21.38 -4.10
C VAL A 81 -7.53 -20.07 -4.82
N VAL A 82 -7.39 -20.12 -6.14
CA VAL A 82 -7.28 -18.93 -6.99
C VAL A 82 -8.50 -18.92 -7.91
N THR A 83 -9.36 -17.91 -7.74
CA THR A 83 -10.59 -17.75 -8.53
C THR A 83 -10.69 -16.33 -9.06
N THR A 84 -11.68 -16.07 -9.90
CA THR A 84 -11.90 -14.75 -10.49
C THR A 84 -12.81 -13.88 -9.62
N ALA A 85 -12.73 -12.56 -9.79
CA ALA A 85 -13.66 -11.59 -9.20
C ALA A 85 -15.09 -11.80 -9.71
N ASP A 86 -15.26 -12.34 -10.92
CA ASP A 86 -16.58 -12.67 -11.47
C ASP A 86 -17.20 -13.87 -10.75
N ASP A 87 -16.40 -14.86 -10.39
CA ASP A 87 -16.85 -16.05 -9.64
C ASP A 87 -16.87 -15.83 -8.12
N SER A 88 -16.34 -14.71 -7.62
CA SER A 88 -16.33 -14.35 -6.20
C SER A 88 -17.16 -13.09 -5.91
N TYR A 89 -16.57 -11.90 -6.04
CA TYR A 89 -17.20 -10.62 -5.72
C TYR A 89 -18.49 -10.37 -6.51
N LEU A 90 -18.57 -10.85 -7.75
CA LEU A 90 -19.67 -10.59 -8.68
C LEU A 90 -20.43 -11.85 -9.07
N ALA A 91 -20.36 -12.92 -8.26
CA ALA A 91 -20.96 -14.21 -8.58
C ALA A 91 -22.48 -14.15 -8.83
N THR A 92 -23.17 -13.14 -8.28
CA THR A 92 -24.61 -12.90 -8.47
C THR A 92 -24.93 -11.89 -9.59
N GLY A 93 -23.92 -11.43 -10.32
CA GLY A 93 -24.02 -10.37 -11.33
C GLY A 93 -23.99 -8.94 -10.75
N SER A 94 -23.88 -8.81 -9.43
CA SER A 94 -23.74 -7.54 -8.69
C SER A 94 -22.82 -7.73 -7.50
N PHE A 95 -22.24 -6.63 -6.99
CA PHE A 95 -21.47 -6.67 -5.75
C PHE A 95 -22.40 -6.61 -4.53
N ASP A 96 -22.48 -7.73 -3.80
CA ASP A 96 -23.16 -7.85 -2.51
C ASP A 96 -22.13 -7.79 -1.37
N ALA A 97 -21.97 -6.59 -0.79
CA ALA A 97 -21.04 -6.34 0.30
C ALA A 97 -21.32 -7.23 1.53
N ASP A 98 -22.59 -7.36 1.91
CA ASP A 98 -22.99 -8.08 3.13
C ASP A 98 -22.82 -9.60 2.91
N GLY A 99 -23.21 -10.09 1.73
CA GLY A 99 -22.98 -11.48 1.32
C GLY A 99 -21.49 -11.85 1.28
N MET A 100 -20.64 -10.95 0.78
CA MET A 100 -19.19 -11.17 0.72
C MET A 100 -18.53 -11.18 2.10
N VAL A 101 -18.93 -10.28 3.00
CA VAL A 101 -18.47 -10.29 4.41
C VAL A 101 -18.83 -11.63 5.07
N ALA A 102 -20.09 -12.05 4.94
CA ALA A 102 -20.54 -13.34 5.50
C ALA A 102 -19.83 -14.54 4.86
N ALA A 103 -19.46 -14.46 3.58
CA ALA A 103 -18.66 -15.49 2.91
C ALA A 103 -17.25 -15.58 3.50
N LEU A 104 -16.58 -14.45 3.71
CA LEU A 104 -15.26 -14.42 4.34
C LEU A 104 -15.28 -14.97 5.78
N GLU A 105 -16.31 -14.64 6.57
CA GLU A 105 -16.47 -15.19 7.92
C GLU A 105 -16.52 -16.72 7.90
N ARG A 106 -17.33 -17.29 7.00
CA ARG A 106 -17.46 -18.74 6.80
C ARG A 106 -16.15 -19.36 6.34
N GLU A 107 -15.44 -18.74 5.40
CA GLU A 107 -14.16 -19.25 4.91
C GLU A 107 -13.11 -19.34 6.02
N VAL A 108 -13.05 -18.35 6.91
CA VAL A 108 -12.16 -18.41 8.08
C VAL A 108 -12.54 -19.57 8.99
N ASP A 109 -13.82 -19.72 9.34
CA ASP A 109 -14.28 -20.79 10.26
C ASP A 109 -14.06 -22.19 9.68
N GLN A 110 -14.35 -22.37 8.39
CA GLN A 110 -14.12 -23.63 7.68
C GLN A 110 -12.64 -23.97 7.61
N SER A 111 -11.78 -22.98 7.36
CA SER A 111 -10.32 -23.19 7.29
C SER A 111 -9.76 -23.68 8.63
N LEU A 112 -10.19 -23.09 9.74
CA LEU A 112 -9.79 -23.51 11.07
C LEU A 112 -10.35 -24.89 11.44
N THR A 113 -11.61 -25.17 11.07
CA THR A 113 -12.23 -26.50 11.28
C THR A 113 -11.53 -27.60 10.49
N ALA A 114 -11.05 -27.28 9.29
CA ALA A 114 -10.24 -28.17 8.45
C ALA A 114 -8.79 -28.36 8.97
N GLY A 115 -8.43 -27.76 10.10
CA GLY A 115 -7.13 -27.91 10.73
C GLY A 115 -6.03 -26.99 10.20
N CYS A 116 -6.37 -26.00 9.37
CA CYS A 116 -5.39 -25.00 8.92
C CYS A 116 -4.96 -24.11 10.10
N THR A 117 -3.72 -23.61 10.05
CA THR A 117 -3.19 -22.74 11.11
C THR A 117 -3.74 -21.31 11.07
N GLY A 118 -4.46 -20.97 10.00
CA GLY A 118 -5.11 -19.68 9.79
C GLY A 118 -5.70 -19.59 8.39
N PHE A 119 -6.26 -18.42 8.07
CA PHE A 119 -6.82 -18.08 6.77
C PHE A 119 -6.18 -16.81 6.20
N ARG A 120 -5.96 -16.77 4.90
CA ARG A 120 -5.36 -15.64 4.22
C ARG A 120 -6.11 -15.37 2.93
N VAL A 121 -6.47 -14.12 2.68
CA VAL A 121 -7.13 -13.74 1.42
C VAL A 121 -6.48 -12.53 0.79
N SER A 122 -6.35 -12.53 -0.53
CA SER A 122 -6.03 -11.30 -1.26
C SER A 122 -6.93 -11.13 -2.47
N GLY A 123 -7.38 -9.90 -2.72
CA GLY A 123 -8.30 -9.62 -3.82
C GLY A 123 -7.87 -8.40 -4.62
N GLU A 124 -7.95 -8.52 -5.94
CA GLU A 124 -7.83 -7.39 -6.86
C GLU A 124 -9.14 -6.61 -6.89
N MET A 125 -9.08 -5.30 -6.62
CA MET A 125 -10.27 -4.45 -6.52
C MET A 125 -10.61 -3.70 -7.80
N GLY A 126 -9.89 -3.97 -8.89
CA GLY A 126 -10.12 -3.33 -10.19
C GLY A 126 -11.55 -3.52 -10.74
N TRP A 127 -12.27 -4.54 -10.27
CA TRP A 127 -13.67 -4.79 -10.60
C TRP A 127 -14.58 -3.63 -10.21
N ALA A 128 -14.23 -2.87 -9.17
CA ALA A 128 -15.01 -1.74 -8.69
C ALA A 128 -14.89 -0.49 -9.57
N LEU A 129 -14.03 -0.53 -10.59
CA LEU A 129 -13.97 0.46 -11.68
C LEU A 129 -14.90 0.09 -12.84
N ARG A 130 -15.38 -1.16 -12.89
CA ARG A 130 -16.37 -1.61 -13.86
C ARG A 130 -17.74 -1.04 -13.47
N ARG A 131 -18.63 -0.81 -14.45
CA ARG A 131 -20.00 -0.32 -14.21
C ARG A 131 -20.90 -1.45 -13.71
N VAL A 132 -20.61 -1.98 -12.53
CA VAL A 132 -21.38 -3.08 -11.90
C VAL A 132 -22.24 -2.56 -10.76
N PRO A 133 -23.50 -3.03 -10.61
CA PRO A 133 -24.34 -2.65 -9.48
C PRO A 133 -23.69 -3.01 -8.14
N GLY A 134 -23.76 -2.10 -7.17
CA GLY A 134 -23.20 -2.28 -5.83
C GLY A 134 -21.73 -1.88 -5.67
N ALA A 135 -20.99 -1.56 -6.75
CA ALA A 135 -19.59 -1.15 -6.65
C ALA A 135 -19.36 0.12 -5.78
N ASP A 136 -20.38 0.96 -5.64
CA ASP A 136 -20.42 2.11 -4.74
C ASP A 136 -20.37 1.72 -3.25
N ARG A 137 -20.77 0.49 -2.90
CA ARG A 137 -20.68 -0.05 -1.54
C ARG A 137 -19.27 -0.51 -1.14
N LEU A 138 -18.26 -0.42 -2.02
CA LEU A 138 -16.90 -0.92 -1.73
C LEU A 138 -16.31 -0.33 -0.45
N ALA A 139 -16.44 0.98 -0.20
CA ALA A 139 -15.88 1.59 1.01
C ALA A 139 -16.54 1.07 2.29
N ALA A 140 -17.86 0.82 2.25
CA ALA A 140 -18.59 0.21 3.35
C ALA A 140 -18.14 -1.25 3.56
N TYR A 141 -17.98 -2.00 2.47
CA TYR A 141 -17.40 -3.34 2.51
C TYR A 141 -16.03 -3.37 3.18
N GLU A 142 -15.07 -2.53 2.77
CA GLU A 142 -13.72 -2.54 3.35
C GLU A 142 -13.73 -2.23 4.85
N THR A 143 -14.62 -1.32 5.28
CA THR A 143 -14.79 -1.01 6.70
C THR A 143 -15.33 -2.20 7.50
N GLU A 144 -16.27 -2.95 6.94
CA GLU A 144 -16.86 -4.12 7.58
C GLU A 144 -15.90 -5.32 7.59
N VAL A 145 -15.09 -5.48 6.55
CA VAL A 145 -14.06 -6.52 6.46
C VAL A 145 -13.06 -6.44 7.62
N ASN A 146 -12.79 -5.25 8.14
CA ASN A 146 -11.95 -5.07 9.33
C ASN A 146 -12.41 -5.94 10.52
N ARG A 147 -13.74 -6.07 10.71
CA ARG A 147 -14.33 -6.85 11.80
C ARG A 147 -14.18 -8.36 11.59
N VAL A 148 -14.12 -8.80 10.33
CA VAL A 148 -13.93 -10.22 9.97
C VAL A 148 -12.56 -10.72 10.39
N PHE A 149 -11.54 -9.86 10.34
CA PHE A 149 -10.15 -10.24 10.60
C PHE A 149 -9.70 -9.90 12.01
N THR A 150 -10.13 -8.76 12.58
CA THR A 150 -9.68 -8.28 13.90
C THR A 150 -9.78 -9.36 14.98
N GLY A 151 -8.64 -9.73 15.58
CA GLY A 151 -8.55 -10.71 16.67
C GLY A 151 -8.75 -12.18 16.26
N ARG A 152 -8.88 -12.48 14.96
CA ARG A 152 -9.02 -13.84 14.44
C ARG A 152 -7.73 -14.31 13.77
N ARG A 153 -7.59 -15.62 13.63
CA ARG A 153 -6.46 -16.29 12.94
C ARG A 153 -6.56 -16.15 11.42
N ALA A 154 -6.71 -14.91 10.95
CA ALA A 154 -6.95 -14.61 9.56
C ALA A 154 -6.34 -13.26 9.17
N SER A 155 -5.98 -13.07 7.90
CA SER A 155 -5.53 -11.77 7.38
C SER A 155 -5.98 -11.53 5.95
N ALA A 156 -6.01 -10.26 5.54
CA ALA A 156 -6.35 -9.85 4.19
C ALA A 156 -5.46 -8.75 3.61
N VAL A 157 -5.24 -8.81 2.29
CA VAL A 157 -4.66 -7.71 1.50
C VAL A 157 -5.58 -7.36 0.33
N CYS A 158 -6.13 -6.15 0.34
CA CYS A 158 -6.97 -5.63 -0.74
C CYS A 158 -6.12 -4.77 -1.69
N GLN A 159 -6.12 -5.11 -2.98
CA GLN A 159 -5.18 -4.58 -3.96
C GLN A 159 -5.82 -3.55 -4.89
N TYR A 160 -5.19 -2.39 -5.02
CA TYR A 160 -5.67 -1.24 -5.76
C TYR A 160 -4.61 -0.74 -6.76
N ASP A 161 -4.96 -0.74 -8.05
CA ASP A 161 -4.10 -0.19 -9.10
C ASP A 161 -4.16 1.34 -9.07
N ALA A 162 -3.17 1.98 -8.44
CA ALA A 162 -3.14 3.43 -8.26
C ALA A 162 -3.03 4.21 -9.58
N ARG A 163 -2.69 3.55 -10.70
CA ARG A 163 -2.72 4.17 -12.03
C ARG A 163 -4.14 4.34 -12.57
N ARG A 164 -5.14 3.65 -11.97
CA ARG A 164 -6.52 3.59 -12.46
C ARG A 164 -7.53 4.19 -11.49
N PHE A 165 -7.32 4.02 -10.18
CA PHE A 165 -8.19 4.63 -9.19
C PHE A 165 -7.92 6.14 -9.10
N ALA A 166 -8.98 6.93 -9.07
CA ALA A 166 -8.86 8.37 -8.84
C ALA A 166 -8.26 8.62 -7.44
N PRO A 167 -7.35 9.61 -7.26
CA PRO A 167 -6.65 9.81 -5.99
C PRO A 167 -7.55 10.04 -4.78
N ASP A 168 -8.64 10.78 -4.95
CA ASP A 168 -9.65 10.99 -3.91
C ASP A 168 -10.32 9.68 -3.47
N ARG A 169 -10.70 8.85 -4.45
CA ARG A 169 -11.28 7.51 -4.19
C ARG A 169 -10.27 6.58 -3.54
N LEU A 170 -9.02 6.55 -4.03
CA LEU A 170 -7.97 5.71 -3.45
C LEU A 170 -7.61 6.16 -2.03
N GLY A 171 -7.56 7.46 -1.77
CA GLY A 171 -7.37 8.02 -0.43
C GLY A 171 -8.49 7.59 0.51
N HIS A 172 -9.74 7.69 0.07
CA HIS A 172 -10.87 7.22 0.88
C HIS A 172 -10.80 5.72 1.19
N LEU A 173 -10.45 4.89 0.20
CA LEU A 173 -10.29 3.44 0.39
C LEU A 173 -9.13 3.12 1.33
N TYR A 174 -8.04 3.88 1.27
CA TYR A 174 -6.94 3.77 2.22
C TYR A 174 -7.42 3.99 3.66
N ASP A 175 -8.23 5.02 3.90
CA ASP A 175 -8.77 5.36 5.23
C ASP A 175 -9.77 4.31 5.76
N CYS A 176 -10.34 3.47 4.89
CA CYS A 176 -11.20 2.35 5.29
C CYS A 176 -10.41 1.16 5.85
N HIS A 177 -9.08 1.11 5.68
CA HIS A 177 -8.24 0.01 6.16
C HIS A 177 -7.51 0.38 7.46
N PRO A 178 -7.27 -0.61 8.35
CA PRO A 178 -6.43 -0.49 9.53
C PRO A 178 -5.04 0.06 9.22
N GLY A 179 -4.46 -0.29 8.08
CA GLY A 179 -3.17 0.21 7.61
C GLY A 179 -2.93 -0.17 6.15
N ALA A 180 -1.71 0.03 5.68
CA ALA A 180 -1.33 -0.31 4.32
C ALA A 180 -0.10 -1.22 4.27
N VAL A 181 0.05 -1.89 3.13
CA VAL A 181 1.27 -2.62 2.84
C VAL A 181 2.38 -1.61 2.53
N GLU A 182 3.47 -1.70 3.29
CA GLU A 182 4.70 -0.95 3.03
C GLU A 182 5.46 -1.61 1.87
N PRO A 183 5.71 -0.88 0.76
CA PRO A 183 6.60 -1.32 -0.30
C PRO A 183 8.05 -1.46 0.17
N GLU A 184 8.89 -2.07 -0.67
CA GLU A 184 10.33 -2.11 -0.40
C GLU A 184 10.90 -0.69 -0.33
N PRO A 185 11.66 -0.33 0.73
CA PRO A 185 12.31 0.96 0.82
C PRO A 185 13.28 1.18 -0.35
N LEU A 186 13.35 2.43 -0.84
CA LEU A 186 14.39 2.86 -1.78
C LEU A 186 15.76 2.95 -1.09
N HIS A 187 15.75 3.22 0.22
CA HIS A 187 16.93 3.23 1.06
C HIS A 187 16.58 2.80 2.48
N HIS A 188 17.48 2.07 3.12
CA HIS A 188 17.36 1.69 4.52
C HIS A 188 18.76 1.47 5.12
N ASP A 189 19.09 2.28 6.13
CA ASP A 189 20.23 2.07 7.02
C ASP A 189 19.83 2.29 8.50
N GLY A 190 20.81 2.34 9.40
CA GLY A 190 20.57 2.52 10.84
C GLY A 190 20.02 3.89 11.25
N THR A 191 19.96 4.86 10.35
CA THR A 191 19.60 6.27 10.61
C THR A 191 18.53 6.83 9.67
N LEU A 192 18.41 6.30 8.45
CA LEU A 192 17.48 6.80 7.43
C LEU A 192 16.75 5.64 6.74
N ARG A 193 15.43 5.80 6.60
CA ARG A 193 14.59 5.00 5.70
C ARG A 193 13.84 5.91 4.74
N LEU A 194 13.89 5.57 3.46
CA LEU A 194 13.20 6.27 2.38
C LEU A 194 12.23 5.29 1.73
N VAL A 195 10.94 5.48 1.99
CA VAL A 195 9.93 4.45 1.74
C VAL A 195 8.87 5.00 0.81
N PRO A 196 8.61 4.38 -0.36
CA PRO A 196 7.43 4.71 -1.16
C PRO A 196 6.17 4.45 -0.34
N SER A 197 5.20 5.35 -0.39
CA SER A 197 3.94 5.23 0.33
C SER A 197 2.83 5.95 -0.42
N PHE A 198 1.65 6.03 0.18
CA PHE A 198 0.50 6.75 -0.34
C PHE A 198 -0.04 7.72 0.69
N ARG A 199 -0.45 8.89 0.20
CA ARG A 199 -1.10 9.92 1.01
C ARG A 199 -2.16 10.63 0.19
N GLY A 200 -3.39 10.66 0.69
CA GLY A 200 -4.53 11.21 -0.06
C GLY A 200 -4.66 10.58 -1.45
N GLY A 201 -4.38 9.27 -1.55
CA GLY A 201 -4.35 8.49 -2.78
C GLY A 201 -3.33 8.91 -3.83
N ARG A 202 -2.30 9.68 -3.46
CA ARG A 202 -1.15 10.00 -4.30
C ARG A 202 0.09 9.28 -3.77
N ARG A 203 0.97 8.86 -4.67
CA ARG A 203 2.25 8.27 -4.28
C ARG A 203 3.11 9.34 -3.60
N SER A 204 3.71 8.98 -2.48
CA SER A 204 4.59 9.84 -1.69
C SER A 204 5.87 9.09 -1.34
N LEU A 205 6.95 9.84 -1.14
CA LEU A 205 8.20 9.35 -0.58
C LEU A 205 8.21 9.74 0.90
N ARG A 206 8.06 8.75 1.79
CA ARG A 206 8.14 8.98 3.22
C ARG A 206 9.59 8.96 3.67
N VAL A 207 9.99 10.00 4.39
CA VAL A 207 11.32 10.14 4.99
C VAL A 207 11.21 9.85 6.48
N VAL A 208 11.90 8.80 6.94
CA VAL A 208 11.88 8.35 8.33
C VAL A 208 13.29 8.38 8.90
N GLY A 209 13.49 9.08 10.01
CA GLY A 209 14.80 9.23 10.65
C GLY A 209 15.50 10.53 10.26
N SER A 210 16.83 10.47 10.06
CA SER A 210 17.69 11.64 9.93
C SER A 210 18.37 11.77 8.57
N VAL A 211 18.29 12.96 7.97
CA VAL A 211 19.00 13.32 6.75
C VAL A 211 20.20 14.22 7.10
N ASP A 212 21.41 13.70 6.94
CA ASP A 212 22.65 14.43 7.19
C ASP A 212 23.62 14.31 5.99
N HIS A 213 24.82 14.89 6.12
CA HIS A 213 25.86 14.82 5.10
C HIS A 213 26.24 13.40 4.62
N ARG A 214 25.93 12.33 5.37
CA ARG A 214 26.18 10.94 4.98
C ARG A 214 25.01 10.32 4.24
N THR A 215 23.79 10.76 4.53
CA THR A 215 22.55 10.18 3.97
C THR A 215 21.90 11.07 2.90
N THR A 216 22.44 12.27 2.66
CA THR A 216 21.94 13.21 1.64
C THR A 216 21.97 12.61 0.23
N ASP A 217 23.00 11.84 -0.12
CA ASP A 217 23.08 11.22 -1.45
C ASP A 217 21.97 10.16 -1.64
N ALA A 218 21.68 9.37 -0.60
CA ALA A 218 20.56 8.42 -0.62
C ALA A 218 19.21 9.14 -0.79
N LEU A 219 19.03 10.30 -0.14
CA LEU A 219 17.84 11.14 -0.39
C LEU A 219 17.79 11.63 -1.84
N ALA A 220 18.91 12.07 -2.41
CA ALA A 220 18.95 12.51 -3.80
C ALA A 220 18.58 11.39 -4.78
N ASP A 221 19.11 10.18 -4.59
CA ASP A 221 18.81 9.02 -5.43
C ASP A 221 17.34 8.58 -5.32
N ALA A 222 16.78 8.64 -4.12
CA ALA A 222 15.36 8.36 -3.90
C ALA A 222 14.46 9.42 -4.53
N LEU A 223 14.83 10.70 -4.49
CA LEU A 223 14.10 11.79 -5.15
C LEU A 223 14.18 11.68 -6.67
N GLU A 224 15.33 11.28 -7.22
CA GLU A 224 15.49 11.00 -8.64
C GLU A 224 14.57 9.85 -9.07
N THR A 225 14.55 8.77 -8.31
CA THR A 225 13.61 7.66 -8.53
C THR A 225 12.16 8.12 -8.45
N ALA A 226 11.83 8.96 -7.47
CA ALA A 226 10.49 9.51 -7.29
C ALA A 226 10.09 10.48 -8.43
N SER A 227 11.07 11.09 -9.10
CA SER A 227 10.82 11.95 -10.26
C SER A 227 10.24 11.21 -11.45
N ALA A 228 10.52 9.91 -11.57
CA ALA A 228 9.91 9.05 -12.58
C ALA A 228 8.45 8.69 -12.28
N TRP A 229 7.93 8.98 -11.07
CA TRP A 229 6.55 8.70 -10.73
C TRP A 229 5.58 9.65 -11.44
N PRO A 230 4.36 9.20 -11.79
CA PRO A 230 3.40 10.03 -12.50
C PRO A 230 2.90 11.18 -11.62
N GLY A 231 2.84 12.38 -12.21
CA GLY A 231 2.31 13.58 -11.56
C GLY A 231 3.28 14.26 -10.59
N ASP A 232 2.73 15.05 -9.68
CA ASP A 232 3.51 15.74 -8.65
C ASP A 232 4.13 14.77 -7.66
N ILE A 233 5.34 15.09 -7.19
CA ILE A 233 6.05 14.32 -6.17
C ILE A 233 5.60 14.82 -4.80
N GLN A 234 5.21 13.90 -3.91
CA GLN A 234 5.00 14.23 -2.51
C GLN A 234 6.14 13.65 -1.67
N VAL A 235 6.72 14.45 -0.78
CA VAL A 235 7.71 14.00 0.19
C VAL A 235 7.12 14.19 1.59
N ASP A 236 6.80 13.09 2.26
CA ASP A 236 6.18 13.08 3.58
C ASP A 236 7.25 13.11 4.68
N MET A 237 7.31 14.22 5.40
CA MET A 237 8.30 14.50 6.45
C MET A 237 7.75 14.26 7.86
N ARG A 238 6.57 13.62 8.02
CA ARG A 238 5.95 13.42 9.34
C ARG A 238 6.85 12.68 10.33
N ALA A 239 7.65 11.75 9.84
CA ALA A 239 8.57 10.92 10.62
C ALA A 239 10.05 11.35 10.47
N LEU A 240 10.29 12.54 9.93
CA LEU A 240 11.61 13.14 9.87
C LEU A 240 12.01 13.65 11.25
N GLU A 241 13.18 13.20 11.72
CA GLU A 241 13.75 13.59 13.00
C GLU A 241 14.70 14.79 12.84
N PHE A 242 15.48 14.79 11.75
CA PHE A 242 16.48 15.81 11.45
C PHE A 242 16.74 15.93 9.95
N ILE A 243 17.01 17.15 9.48
CA ILE A 243 17.55 17.41 8.13
C ILE A 243 18.55 18.55 8.19
N ASP A 244 19.75 18.34 7.63
CA ASP A 244 20.74 19.40 7.48
C ASP A 244 20.54 20.24 6.19
N LEU A 245 21.39 21.24 5.99
CA LEU A 245 21.33 22.09 4.81
C LEU A 245 21.58 21.33 3.50
N SER A 246 22.36 20.25 3.53
CA SER A 246 22.65 19.42 2.35
C SER A 246 21.39 18.66 1.91
N GLY A 247 20.64 18.10 2.87
CA GLY A 247 19.35 17.46 2.61
C GLY A 247 18.32 18.45 2.04
N VAL A 248 18.21 19.65 2.63
CA VAL A 248 17.31 20.69 2.09
C VAL A 248 17.70 21.09 0.66
N ARG A 249 19.00 21.22 0.39
CA ARG A 249 19.51 21.48 -0.97
C ARG A 249 19.19 20.35 -1.94
N ALA A 250 19.18 19.09 -1.50
CA ALA A 250 18.79 17.97 -2.34
C ALA A 250 17.32 18.09 -2.78
N LEU A 251 16.40 18.44 -1.87
CA LEU A 251 14.99 18.71 -2.19
C LEU A 251 14.83 19.84 -3.20
N ALA A 252 15.51 20.96 -2.96
CA ALA A 252 15.51 22.13 -3.85
C ALA A 252 16.01 21.77 -5.26
N ARG A 253 17.11 21.02 -5.36
CA ARG A 253 17.68 20.55 -6.63
C ARG A 253 16.73 19.59 -7.35
N ALA A 254 16.11 18.67 -6.64
CA ALA A 254 15.13 17.75 -7.22
C ALA A 254 13.94 18.53 -7.80
N ALA A 255 13.40 19.49 -7.04
CA ALA A 255 12.30 20.34 -7.51
C ALA A 255 12.69 21.15 -8.77
N ALA A 256 13.90 21.72 -8.82
CA ALA A 256 14.37 22.51 -9.95
C ALA A 256 14.64 21.70 -11.23
N ARG A 257 14.74 20.36 -11.12
CA ARG A 257 14.93 19.44 -12.26
C ARG A 257 13.62 18.89 -12.81
N LEU A 258 12.49 19.15 -12.16
CA LEU A 258 11.21 18.67 -12.64
C LEU A 258 10.83 19.32 -13.96
N GLU A 259 10.15 18.56 -14.82
CA GLU A 259 9.55 19.05 -16.05
C GLU A 259 8.54 20.16 -15.77
N ASP A 260 8.37 21.08 -16.72
CA ASP A 260 7.47 22.21 -16.61
C ASP A 260 6.05 21.77 -16.20
N GLY A 261 5.52 22.39 -15.16
CA GLY A 261 4.19 22.13 -14.62
C GLY A 261 4.12 21.07 -13.53
N ARG A 262 5.18 20.29 -13.29
CA ARG A 262 5.28 19.37 -12.15
C ARG A 262 5.82 20.07 -10.92
N ARG A 263 5.38 19.62 -9.74
CA ARG A 263 5.80 20.17 -8.45
C ARG A 263 6.27 19.08 -7.49
N LEU A 264 7.20 19.46 -6.62
CA LEU A 264 7.62 18.70 -5.44
C LEU A 264 6.96 19.32 -4.21
N HIS A 265 6.08 18.57 -3.57
CA HIS A 265 5.38 18.96 -2.35
C HIS A 265 6.04 18.32 -1.14
N VAL A 266 6.72 19.13 -0.32
CA VAL A 266 7.20 18.71 0.99
C VAL A 266 6.07 18.92 2.00
N VAL A 267 5.55 17.85 2.57
CA VAL A 267 4.39 17.89 3.48
C VAL A 267 4.77 17.47 4.90
N GLU A 268 4.00 17.94 5.89
CA GLU A 268 4.22 17.67 7.33
C GLU A 268 5.59 18.11 7.86
N LEU A 269 6.21 19.10 7.21
CA LEU A 269 7.51 19.58 7.67
C LEU A 269 7.36 20.28 9.03
N ALA A 270 8.28 20.02 9.96
CA ALA A 270 8.29 20.71 11.24
C ALA A 270 8.35 22.25 11.04
N PRO A 271 7.57 23.06 11.80
CA PRO A 271 7.48 24.50 11.59
C PRO A 271 8.83 25.24 11.61
N LEU A 272 9.78 24.78 12.43
CA LEU A 272 11.12 25.35 12.49
C LEU A 272 11.91 25.14 11.19
N LEU A 273 11.81 23.94 10.59
CA LEU A 273 12.48 23.62 9.34
C LEU A 273 11.91 24.42 8.16
N ARG A 274 10.59 24.71 8.17
CA ARG A 274 9.99 25.62 7.17
C ARG A 274 10.62 27.01 7.20
N ARG A 275 10.98 27.53 8.39
CA ARG A 275 11.68 28.83 8.49
C ARG A 275 13.08 28.75 7.89
N VAL A 276 13.80 27.65 8.09
CA VAL A 276 15.13 27.43 7.50
C VAL A 276 15.06 27.42 5.97
N ILE A 277 14.06 26.75 5.40
CA ILE A 277 13.83 26.74 3.94
C ILE A 277 13.64 28.17 3.40
N GLY A 278 12.80 28.98 4.07
CA GLY A 278 12.58 30.38 3.66
C GLY A 278 13.82 31.26 3.82
N MET A 279 14.60 31.11 4.91
CA MET A 279 15.83 31.87 5.09
C MET A 279 16.92 31.52 4.06
N ALA A 280 16.92 30.28 3.57
CA ALA A 280 17.87 29.83 2.56
C ALA A 280 17.41 30.15 1.12
N GLY A 281 16.25 30.80 0.94
CA GLY A 281 15.71 31.20 -0.37
C GLY A 281 15.15 30.05 -1.21
N PHE A 282 14.91 28.88 -0.62
CA PHE A 282 14.41 27.73 -1.38
C PHE A 282 12.91 27.82 -1.70
N ASP A 283 12.18 28.68 -1.00
CA ASP A 283 10.80 29.06 -1.32
C ASP A 283 10.68 29.88 -2.61
N GLU A 284 11.79 30.39 -3.15
CA GLU A 284 11.83 31.05 -4.47
C GLU A 284 11.76 30.04 -5.63
N ILE A 285 11.94 28.75 -5.37
CA ILE A 285 11.88 27.70 -6.40
C ILE A 285 10.40 27.43 -6.73
N PRO A 286 9.91 27.75 -7.95
CA PRO A 286 8.47 27.68 -8.25
C PRO A 286 7.88 26.27 -8.16
N ALA A 287 8.72 25.26 -8.45
CA ALA A 287 8.35 23.86 -8.40
C ALA A 287 8.38 23.26 -6.98
N LEU A 288 8.92 23.98 -5.98
CA LEU A 288 8.98 23.51 -4.59
C LEU A 288 7.82 24.10 -3.77
N VAL A 289 6.94 23.23 -3.29
CA VAL A 289 5.82 23.62 -2.42
C VAL A 289 6.06 23.02 -1.04
N VAL A 290 6.05 23.85 0.00
CA VAL A 290 6.29 23.39 1.38
C VAL A 290 5.08 23.65 2.26
N THR A 291 4.53 22.58 2.80
CA THR A 291 3.43 22.59 3.77
C THR A 291 3.96 22.14 5.13
N ALA A 292 3.94 23.05 6.10
CA ALA A 292 4.29 22.71 7.48
C ALA A 292 3.15 21.93 8.15
N ARG A 293 3.51 21.08 9.11
CA ARG A 293 2.55 20.49 10.04
C ARG A 293 1.90 21.59 10.90
N GLU A 294 0.61 21.46 11.18
CA GLU A 294 -0.06 22.31 12.16
C GLU A 294 0.57 22.12 13.54
N SER A 295 0.90 23.21 14.23
CA SER A 295 1.36 23.11 15.62
C SER A 295 0.20 22.55 16.46
N PRO A 296 0.40 21.49 17.27
CA PRO A 296 -0.62 21.12 18.23
C PRO A 296 -0.89 22.32 19.14
N ALA A 297 -2.16 22.70 19.24
CA ALA A 297 -2.64 23.79 20.10
C ALA A 297 -2.42 23.48 21.58
#